data_AF-A0A1B9E5X2-F1
#
_entry.id   AF-A0A1B9E5X2-F1
#
_cell.length_a   1.000
_cell.length_b   1.000
_cell.length_c   1.000
_cell.angle_alpha   90.00
_cell.angle_beta   90.00
_cell.angle_gamma   90.00
#
_symmetry.space_group_name_H-M   'P 1'
#
loop_
_entity.id
_entity.type
_entity.pdbx_description
1 polymer ?
#
loop_
_entity_poly.entity_id
_entity_poly.type
_entity_poly.pdbx_seq_one_letter_code
_entity_poly.pdbx_strand_id
1 'polypeptide(L)'
;MNLTLGFIAFFISIVIPGIIFRRFFFYGEFSKQFNTKDPVLHSVFFSIIPGIVIQIITFISYNLSIGFDASYLDVFTIFRDITSDGTNGTQKATKNFINNELVGFFWYSIGVFVFASFSGWFCSRLIRTLKWDKKYKLFRYNNQWYYIFSGEVLNMKKFEDAHHVSFKSNKGQEQDTLMTYADILVSVSEQNDRKELYTGYVVDYDLKSDDITQLDKIYLIDTHRYKKKEKNIYKKGVESKEVEPKQSRNRLKVPGDIFVLNAKNIVNLNLTYIPSVKKKIEKEKKEAKKQRVFSKIQIGYLIFIVLVILIHFFYKFLNLDQTILSDYFISISFWGKLLVIFFINQLIVLFVPSEGKDKKLRYDFKNIGIRASGLIIWGALLFWFVIKPLLYR
;
A
#
# COMPACT_ATOMS: atom_id res chain seq x y z
N MET A 1 -44.21 13.04 4.04
CA MET A 1 -43.04 13.94 4.17
C MET A 1 -41.97 13.40 5.13
N ASN A 2 -42.15 12.19 5.72
CA ASN A 2 -41.19 11.58 6.65
C ASN A 2 -40.14 10.70 5.97
N LEU A 3 -40.48 10.13 4.81
CA LEU A 3 -39.54 9.43 3.93
C LEU A 3 -38.36 10.34 3.54
N THR A 4 -38.58 11.65 3.45
CA THR A 4 -37.57 12.65 3.09
C THR A 4 -36.55 12.89 4.22
N LEU A 5 -37.00 13.03 5.48
CA LEU A 5 -36.12 13.28 6.63
C LEU A 5 -35.29 12.04 7.00
N GLY A 6 -35.92 10.86 7.00
CA GLY A 6 -35.23 9.59 7.20
C GLY A 6 -34.14 9.34 6.15
N PHE A 7 -34.46 9.60 4.89
CA PHE A 7 -33.50 9.51 3.79
C PHE A 7 -32.35 10.52 3.96
N ILE A 8 -32.61 11.76 4.36
CA ILE A 8 -31.57 12.77 4.61
C ILE A 8 -30.66 12.32 5.76
N ALA A 9 -31.20 11.83 6.87
CA ALA A 9 -30.42 11.36 8.02
C ALA A 9 -29.55 10.15 7.63
N PHE A 10 -30.10 9.19 6.89
CA PHE A 10 -29.36 8.07 6.33
C PHE A 10 -28.23 8.55 5.39
N PHE A 11 -28.55 9.49 4.50
CA PHE A 11 -27.60 10.00 3.52
C PHE A 11 -26.42 10.72 4.19
N ILE A 12 -26.69 11.56 5.19
CA ILE A 12 -25.66 12.28 5.96
C ILE A 12 -24.83 11.31 6.81
N SER A 13 -25.47 10.36 7.48
CA SER A 13 -24.79 9.51 8.46
C SER A 13 -24.02 8.34 7.83
N ILE A 14 -24.43 7.86 6.65
CA ILE A 14 -23.85 6.66 6.03
C ILE A 14 -23.27 6.97 4.66
N VAL A 15 -24.05 7.57 3.76
CA VAL A 15 -23.63 7.74 2.35
C VAL A 15 -22.48 8.74 2.24
N ILE A 16 -22.57 9.91 2.87
CA ILE A 16 -21.54 10.95 2.81
C ILE A 16 -20.18 10.46 3.35
N PRO A 17 -20.08 9.86 4.56
CA PRO A 17 -18.82 9.30 5.06
C PRO A 17 -18.22 8.25 4.11
N GLY A 18 -19.06 7.39 3.53
CA GLY A 18 -18.63 6.38 2.57
C GLY A 18 -18.07 6.99 1.28
N ILE A 19 -18.71 8.02 0.74
CA ILE A 19 -18.24 8.76 -0.45
C ILE A 19 -16.90 9.43 -0.15
N ILE A 20 -16.79 10.10 1.00
CA ILE A 20 -15.57 10.76 1.45
C ILE A 20 -14.44 9.75 1.55
N PHE A 21 -14.66 8.62 2.23
CA PHE A 21 -13.68 7.55 2.35
C PHE A 21 -13.19 7.08 0.99
N ARG A 22 -14.10 6.78 0.06
CA ARG A 22 -13.74 6.31 -1.29
C ARG A 22 -12.92 7.36 -2.05
N ARG A 23 -13.28 8.64 -1.94
CA ARG A 23 -12.55 9.72 -2.59
C ARG A 23 -11.10 9.83 -2.10
N PHE A 24 -10.88 9.71 -0.79
CA PHE A 24 -9.53 9.69 -0.22
C PHE A 24 -8.79 8.37 -0.45
N PHE A 25 -9.51 7.26 -0.56
CA PHE A 25 -8.95 5.96 -0.89
C PHE A 25 -8.35 5.92 -2.31
N PHE A 26 -9.05 6.49 -3.29
CA PHE A 26 -8.58 6.58 -4.68
C PHE A 26 -7.76 7.86 -4.96
N TYR A 27 -7.08 8.44 -3.97
CA TYR A 27 -6.32 9.68 -4.17
C TYR A 27 -5.13 9.55 -5.15
N GLY A 28 -4.78 10.64 -5.85
CA GLY A 28 -3.63 10.72 -6.77
C GLY A 28 -3.92 10.14 -8.15
N GLU A 29 -3.05 9.26 -8.64
CA GLU A 29 -3.14 8.64 -9.98
C GLU A 29 -4.37 7.73 -10.16
N PHE A 30 -4.92 7.23 -9.04
CA PHE A 30 -6.14 6.45 -9.04
C PHE A 30 -7.41 7.29 -8.97
N SER A 31 -7.29 8.62 -8.83
CA SER A 31 -8.46 9.52 -8.76
C SER A 31 -9.25 9.51 -10.05
N LYS A 32 -8.60 9.15 -11.17
CA LYS A 32 -9.21 8.92 -12.47
C LYS A 32 -10.28 7.80 -12.46
N GLN A 33 -10.31 6.93 -11.43
CA GLN A 33 -11.38 5.93 -11.23
C GLN A 33 -12.61 6.50 -10.53
N PHE A 34 -12.47 7.63 -9.85
CA PHE A 34 -13.54 8.34 -9.20
C PHE A 34 -13.86 9.57 -10.06
N ASN A 35 -14.31 9.32 -11.29
CA ASN A 35 -14.54 10.40 -12.24
C ASN A 35 -15.90 11.05 -11.98
N THR A 36 -16.02 12.34 -12.28
CA THR A 36 -17.24 13.14 -12.11
C THR A 36 -18.41 12.68 -12.97
N LYS A 37 -18.18 11.75 -13.91
CA LYS A 37 -19.20 11.18 -14.80
C LYS A 37 -19.69 9.79 -14.37
N ASP A 38 -19.19 9.24 -13.27
CA ASP A 38 -19.75 8.00 -12.73
C ASP A 38 -21.24 8.21 -12.41
N PRO A 39 -22.12 7.24 -12.73
CA PRO A 39 -23.53 7.32 -12.34
C PRO A 39 -23.64 7.55 -10.83
N VAL A 40 -24.30 8.65 -10.43
CA VAL A 40 -24.45 9.05 -9.03
C VAL A 40 -24.99 7.88 -8.18
N LEU A 41 -25.93 7.12 -8.72
CA LEU A 41 -26.47 5.91 -8.10
C LEU A 41 -25.39 4.88 -7.76
N HIS A 42 -24.50 4.56 -8.69
CA HIS A 42 -23.41 3.61 -8.47
C HIS A 42 -22.47 4.13 -7.37
N SER A 43 -22.15 5.42 -7.39
CA SER A 43 -21.33 6.03 -6.34
C SER A 43 -21.98 5.92 -4.96
N VAL A 44 -23.28 6.16 -4.86
CA VAL A 44 -24.05 6.03 -3.61
C VAL A 44 -24.07 4.58 -3.13
N PHE A 45 -24.43 3.61 -3.96
CA PHE A 45 -24.53 2.19 -3.57
C PHE A 45 -23.21 1.64 -3.03
N PHE A 46 -22.10 1.86 -3.74
CA PHE A 46 -20.78 1.39 -3.31
C PHE A 46 -20.23 2.16 -2.09
N SER A 47 -20.84 3.28 -1.71
CA SER A 47 -20.46 4.05 -0.53
C SER A 47 -21.19 3.61 0.74
N ILE A 48 -22.31 2.88 0.63
CA ILE A 48 -23.07 2.41 1.81
C ILE A 48 -22.21 1.48 2.69
N ILE A 49 -21.52 0.50 2.09
CA ILE A 49 -20.70 -0.46 2.82
C ILE A 49 -19.58 0.23 3.63
N PRO A 50 -18.67 1.04 3.02
CA PRO A 50 -17.64 1.72 3.79
C PRO A 50 -18.24 2.74 4.77
N GLY A 51 -19.37 3.37 4.43
CA GLY A 51 -20.10 4.26 5.33
C GLY A 51 -20.53 3.58 6.62
N ILE A 52 -21.16 2.40 6.54
CA ILE A 52 -21.58 1.61 7.70
C ILE A 52 -20.37 1.22 8.56
N VAL A 53 -19.29 0.74 7.94
CA VAL A 53 -18.07 0.33 8.66
C VAL A 53 -17.45 1.51 9.41
N ILE A 54 -17.32 2.67 8.75
CA ILE A 54 -16.81 3.88 9.38
C ILE A 54 -17.69 4.32 10.55
N GLN A 55 -19.01 4.29 10.35
CA GLN A 55 -19.96 4.71 11.37
C GLN A 55 -19.85 3.81 12.62
N ILE A 56 -19.79 2.50 12.44
CA ILE A 56 -19.62 1.54 13.55
C ILE A 56 -18.31 1.78 14.29
N ILE A 57 -17.19 1.91 13.58
CA ILE A 57 -15.86 2.09 14.19
C ILE A 57 -15.80 3.43 14.95
N THR A 58 -16.30 4.50 14.35
CA THR A 58 -16.29 5.83 14.95
C THR A 58 -17.19 5.86 16.18
N PHE A 59 -18.37 5.23 16.11
CA PHE A 59 -19.28 5.12 17.23
C PHE A 59 -18.67 4.34 18.41
N ILE A 60 -18.04 3.19 18.16
CA ILE A 60 -17.33 2.40 19.20
C ILE A 60 -16.20 3.22 19.82
N SER A 61 -15.41 3.90 18.98
CA SER A 61 -14.26 4.69 19.43
C SER A 61 -14.70 5.90 20.26
N TYR A 62 -15.80 6.54 19.87
CA TYR A 62 -16.42 7.64 20.60
C TYR A 62 -16.92 7.18 21.97
N ASN A 63 -17.62 6.04 22.02
CA ASN A 63 -18.11 5.46 23.27
C ASN A 63 -16.96 5.13 24.25
N LEU A 64 -15.90 4.48 23.76
CA LEU A 64 -14.74 4.11 24.58
C LEU A 64 -13.94 5.32 25.09
N SER A 65 -13.91 6.43 24.35
CA SER A 65 -13.05 7.57 24.67
C SER A 65 -13.72 8.61 25.57
N ILE A 66 -15.03 8.83 25.37
CA ILE A 66 -15.76 9.94 26.01
C ILE A 66 -16.74 9.43 27.09
N GLY A 67 -16.94 8.10 27.19
CA GLY A 67 -17.81 7.51 28.22
C GLY A 67 -19.25 7.97 28.06
N PHE A 68 -19.81 7.76 26.86
CA PHE A 68 -21.15 8.24 26.53
C PHE A 68 -22.21 7.32 27.15
N ASP A 69 -23.02 7.86 28.05
CA ASP A 69 -24.08 7.16 28.80
C ASP A 69 -25.42 7.09 28.04
N ALA A 70 -25.44 7.41 26.74
CA ALA A 70 -26.67 7.26 25.95
C ALA A 70 -26.89 5.77 25.64
N SER A 71 -28.06 5.28 26.01
CA SER A 71 -28.40 3.88 25.80
C SER A 71 -28.45 3.61 24.29
N TYR A 72 -27.95 2.45 23.86
CA TYR A 72 -27.99 2.00 22.45
C TYR A 72 -29.38 2.12 21.80
N LEU A 73 -30.44 2.14 22.62
CA LEU A 73 -31.84 2.26 22.23
C LEU A 73 -32.25 3.71 21.92
N ASP A 74 -31.59 4.72 22.48
CA ASP A 74 -31.96 6.13 22.27
C ASP A 74 -31.66 6.59 20.83
N VAL A 75 -30.53 6.17 20.26
CA VAL A 75 -30.22 6.46 18.85
C VAL A 75 -31.22 5.78 17.91
N PHE A 76 -31.57 4.51 18.18
CA PHE A 76 -32.53 3.78 17.35
C PHE A 76 -33.94 4.34 17.48
N THR A 77 -34.35 4.77 18.68
CA THR A 77 -35.65 5.42 18.91
C THR A 77 -35.72 6.81 18.28
N ILE A 78 -34.64 7.61 18.32
CA ILE A 78 -34.56 8.90 17.60
C ILE A 78 -34.66 8.69 16.09
N PHE A 79 -33.92 7.74 15.52
CA PHE A 79 -34.00 7.43 14.08
C PHE A 79 -35.39 6.90 13.70
N ARG A 80 -36.00 6.03 14.52
CA ARG A 80 -37.35 5.52 14.31
C ARG A 80 -38.41 6.63 14.42
N ASP A 81 -38.30 7.51 15.41
CA ASP A 81 -39.25 8.60 15.62
C ASP A 81 -39.19 9.61 14.46
N ILE A 82 -37.98 9.93 13.97
CA ILE A 82 -37.76 10.81 12.80
C ILE A 82 -38.26 10.19 11.48
N THR A 83 -38.25 8.85 11.38
CA THR A 83 -38.70 8.13 10.18
C THR A 83 -40.18 7.73 10.21
N SER A 84 -40.79 7.67 11.40
CA SER A 84 -42.19 7.32 11.58
C SER A 84 -43.14 8.45 11.17
N ASP A 85 -44.37 8.11 10.77
CA ASP A 85 -45.33 9.07 10.24
C ASP A 85 -45.96 10.05 11.26
N GLY A 86 -45.32 10.23 12.42
CA GLY A 86 -45.80 11.11 13.49
C GLY A 86 -47.06 10.61 14.19
N THR A 87 -47.48 9.36 13.94
CA THR A 87 -48.68 8.74 14.55
C THR A 87 -48.50 8.41 16.03
N ASN A 88 -47.25 8.21 16.47
CA ASN A 88 -46.87 8.15 17.87
C ASN A 88 -46.06 9.40 18.19
N GLY A 89 -46.56 10.28 19.06
CA GLY A 89 -45.91 11.55 19.38
C GLY A 89 -44.41 11.40 19.72
N THR A 90 -43.62 12.41 19.38
CA THR A 90 -42.16 12.41 19.59
C THR A 90 -41.82 12.06 21.03
N GLN A 91 -41.05 10.98 21.25
CA GLN A 91 -40.67 10.57 22.59
C GLN A 91 -39.75 11.62 23.25
N LYS A 92 -39.68 11.60 24.59
CA LYS A 92 -38.89 12.55 25.39
C LYS A 92 -37.40 12.55 24.98
N ALA A 93 -36.88 11.39 24.54
CA ALA A 93 -35.54 11.23 23.98
C ALA A 93 -35.32 12.11 22.73
N THR A 94 -36.26 12.08 21.78
CA THR A 94 -36.19 12.86 20.54
C THR A 94 -36.28 14.37 20.79
N LYS A 95 -37.13 14.81 21.73
CA LYS A 95 -37.20 16.23 22.14
C LYS A 95 -35.93 16.71 22.85
N ASN A 96 -35.35 15.89 23.72
CA ASN A 96 -34.09 16.20 24.39
C ASN A 96 -32.92 16.28 23.39
N PHE A 97 -32.88 15.37 22.41
CA PHE A 97 -31.87 15.37 21.36
C PHE A 97 -31.90 16.66 20.52
N ILE A 98 -33.09 17.06 20.04
CA ILE A 98 -33.25 18.27 19.21
C ILE A 98 -32.85 19.54 19.98
N ASN A 99 -33.20 19.63 21.26
CA ASN A 99 -32.99 20.85 22.05
C ASN A 99 -31.57 20.98 22.61
N ASN A 100 -30.93 19.87 23.00
CA ASN A 100 -29.68 19.92 23.78
C ASN A 100 -28.49 19.20 23.11
N GLU A 101 -28.72 18.27 22.17
CA GLU A 101 -27.65 17.39 21.65
C GLU A 101 -27.35 17.61 20.16
N LEU A 102 -28.11 18.47 19.47
CA LEU A 102 -27.94 18.72 18.03
C LEU A 102 -26.55 19.27 17.68
N VAL A 103 -25.99 20.13 18.52
CA VAL A 103 -24.61 20.64 18.37
C VAL A 103 -23.59 19.51 18.58
N GLY A 104 -23.83 18.61 19.54
CA GLY A 104 -23.01 17.43 19.76
C GLY A 104 -23.04 16.47 18.57
N PHE A 105 -24.22 16.24 18.00
CA PHE A 105 -24.38 15.44 16.78
C PHE A 105 -23.67 16.06 15.57
N PHE A 106 -23.67 17.39 15.44
CA PHE A 106 -22.93 18.07 14.38
C PHE A 106 -21.41 17.88 14.52
N TRP A 107 -20.87 18.07 15.73
CA TRP A 107 -19.45 17.81 16.00
C TRP A 107 -19.07 16.34 15.82
N TYR A 108 -19.93 15.42 16.25
CA TYR A 108 -19.78 14.00 15.99
C TYR A 108 -19.73 13.71 14.48
N SER A 109 -20.65 14.28 13.71
CA SER A 109 -20.70 14.11 12.24
C SER A 109 -19.44 14.64 11.55
N ILE A 110 -18.92 15.80 11.99
CA ILE A 110 -17.62 16.30 11.53
C ILE A 110 -16.50 15.32 11.87
N GLY A 111 -16.50 14.78 13.10
CA GLY A 111 -15.55 13.76 13.54
C GLY A 111 -15.57 12.52 12.65
N VAL A 112 -16.76 12.03 12.30
CA VAL A 112 -16.96 10.92 11.36
C VAL A 112 -16.37 11.25 9.98
N PHE A 113 -16.59 12.45 9.45
CA PHE A 113 -16.07 12.84 8.14
C PHE A 113 -14.54 12.96 8.12
N VAL A 114 -13.95 13.50 9.19
CA VAL A 114 -12.49 13.57 9.36
C VAL A 114 -11.91 12.16 9.46
N PHE A 115 -12.54 11.29 10.26
CA PHE A 115 -12.11 9.90 10.40
C PHE A 115 -12.26 9.12 9.09
N ALA A 116 -13.34 9.32 8.33
CA ALA A 116 -13.54 8.74 7.00
C ALA A 116 -12.43 9.16 6.02
N SER A 117 -12.07 10.45 6.02
CA SER A 117 -11.01 10.99 5.16
C SER A 117 -9.65 10.40 5.52
N PHE A 118 -9.32 10.37 6.82
CA PHE A 118 -8.06 9.83 7.31
C PHE A 118 -7.94 8.32 7.06
N SER A 119 -8.99 7.55 7.37
CA SER A 119 -9.01 6.10 7.17
C SER A 119 -8.89 5.73 5.68
N GLY A 120 -9.59 6.43 4.79
CA GLY A 120 -9.48 6.22 3.34
C GLY A 120 -8.06 6.44 2.83
N TRP A 121 -7.48 7.59 3.18
CA TRP A 121 -6.09 7.90 2.83
C TRP A 121 -5.10 6.89 3.41
N PHE A 122 -5.25 6.54 4.69
CA PHE A 122 -4.37 5.61 5.39
C PHE A 122 -4.42 4.21 4.79
N CYS A 123 -5.62 3.66 4.54
CA CYS A 123 -5.79 2.36 3.89
C CYS A 123 -5.13 2.32 2.50
N SER A 124 -5.34 3.36 1.70
CA SER A 124 -4.71 3.48 0.37
C SER A 124 -3.19 3.49 0.47
N ARG A 125 -2.64 4.27 1.40
CA ARG A 125 -1.19 4.36 1.63
C ARG A 125 -0.62 3.05 2.15
N LEU A 126 -1.33 2.36 3.03
CA LEU A 126 -0.93 1.06 3.57
C LEU A 126 -0.84 0.01 2.45
N ILE A 127 -1.88 -0.11 1.62
CA ILE A 127 -1.90 -1.03 0.47
C ILE A 127 -0.73 -0.76 -0.47
N ARG A 128 -0.49 0.51 -0.81
CA ARG A 128 0.60 0.91 -1.73
C ARG A 128 1.98 0.72 -1.12
N THR A 129 2.17 1.05 0.17
CA THR A 129 3.46 0.92 0.86
C THR A 129 3.85 -0.55 1.03
N LEU A 130 2.87 -1.41 1.34
CA LEU A 130 3.08 -2.85 1.43
C LEU A 130 3.06 -3.57 0.07
N LYS A 131 2.83 -2.83 -1.03
CA LYS A 131 2.73 -3.33 -2.41
C LYS A 131 1.71 -4.47 -2.57
N TRP A 132 0.65 -4.46 -1.76
CA TRP A 132 -0.37 -5.50 -1.77
C TRP A 132 -1.15 -5.52 -3.08
N ASP A 133 -1.33 -4.37 -3.72
CA ASP A 133 -1.96 -4.21 -5.02
C ASP A 133 -1.22 -4.92 -6.17
N LYS A 134 0.11 -5.05 -6.06
CA LYS A 134 0.96 -5.78 -7.03
C LYS A 134 0.97 -7.29 -6.77
N LYS A 135 0.93 -7.69 -5.50
CA LYS A 135 1.05 -9.09 -5.07
C LYS A 135 -0.28 -9.85 -5.12
N TYR A 136 -1.38 -9.23 -4.69
CA TYR A 136 -2.69 -9.87 -4.56
C TYR A 136 -3.69 -9.18 -5.48
N LYS A 137 -4.43 -9.98 -6.27
CA LYS A 137 -5.40 -9.45 -7.24
C LYS A 137 -6.55 -8.66 -6.60
N LEU A 138 -6.95 -9.00 -5.36
CA LEU A 138 -8.06 -8.36 -4.65
C LEU A 138 -7.81 -6.89 -4.32
N PHE A 139 -6.56 -6.50 -4.05
CA PHE A 139 -6.20 -5.12 -3.71
C PHE A 139 -5.78 -4.29 -4.92
N ARG A 140 -5.94 -4.83 -6.14
CA ARG A 140 -5.52 -4.15 -7.36
C ARG A 140 -6.53 -3.08 -7.74
N TYR A 141 -6.00 -1.90 -8.06
CA TYR A 141 -6.78 -0.79 -8.58
C TYR A 141 -7.24 -1.07 -10.03
N ASN A 142 -8.43 -0.59 -10.41
CA ASN A 142 -9.00 -0.83 -11.75
C ASN A 142 -8.26 -0.10 -12.89
N ASN A 143 -7.53 0.97 -12.58
CA ASN A 143 -6.71 1.74 -13.55
C ASN A 143 -5.47 0.92 -13.96
N GLN A 144 -5.66 0.02 -14.92
CA GLN A 144 -4.60 -0.87 -15.43
C GLN A 144 -3.49 -0.08 -16.14
N TRP A 145 -3.86 0.99 -16.85
CA TRP A 145 -2.94 1.86 -17.58
C TRP A 145 -1.92 2.52 -16.66
N TYR A 146 -2.28 2.81 -15.41
CA TYR A 146 -1.32 3.31 -14.42
C TYR A 146 -0.17 2.32 -14.22
N TYR A 147 -0.49 1.05 -14.00
CA TYR A 147 0.52 0.01 -13.78
C TYR A 147 1.38 -0.22 -15.01
N ILE A 148 0.79 -0.08 -16.20
CA ILE A 148 1.49 -0.20 -17.47
C ILE A 148 2.43 0.98 -17.65
N PHE A 149 1.96 2.23 -17.64
CA PHE A 149 2.79 3.40 -17.89
C PHE A 149 3.81 3.69 -16.79
N SER A 150 3.55 3.28 -15.54
CA SER A 150 4.54 3.34 -14.46
C SER A 150 5.54 2.16 -14.48
N GLY A 151 5.33 1.16 -15.35
CA GLY A 151 6.13 -0.06 -15.37
C GLY A 151 5.99 -0.95 -14.13
N GLU A 152 5.08 -0.62 -13.20
CA GLU A 152 4.78 -1.44 -12.03
C GLU A 152 4.22 -2.81 -12.40
N VAL A 153 3.64 -2.94 -13.60
CA VAL A 153 3.14 -4.20 -14.16
C VAL A 153 4.20 -5.29 -14.23
N LEU A 154 5.47 -4.92 -14.42
CA LEU A 154 6.60 -5.85 -14.48
C LEU A 154 6.84 -6.59 -13.15
N ASN A 155 6.42 -5.99 -12.04
CA ASN A 155 6.55 -6.57 -10.70
C ASN A 155 5.35 -7.45 -10.30
N MET A 156 4.38 -7.64 -11.19
CA MET A 156 3.25 -8.54 -10.93
C MET A 156 3.66 -9.99 -11.25
N LYS A 157 3.22 -10.94 -10.42
CA LYS A 157 3.60 -12.37 -10.51
C LYS A 157 3.59 -12.95 -11.93
N LYS A 158 2.53 -12.71 -12.71
CA LYS A 158 2.40 -13.23 -14.09
C LYS A 158 3.53 -12.76 -15.02
N PHE A 159 3.90 -11.49 -14.94
CA PHE A 159 4.98 -10.91 -15.75
C PHE A 159 6.34 -11.29 -15.20
N GLU A 160 6.45 -11.37 -13.87
CA GLU A 160 7.66 -11.83 -13.20
C GLU A 160 8.04 -13.25 -13.66
N ASP A 161 7.07 -14.17 -13.66
CA ASP A 161 7.23 -15.56 -14.10
C ASP A 161 7.59 -15.64 -15.59
N ALA A 162 6.92 -14.86 -16.46
CA ALA A 162 7.21 -14.82 -17.89
C ALA A 162 8.61 -14.26 -18.20
N HIS A 163 9.07 -13.27 -17.43
CA HIS A 163 10.42 -12.70 -17.58
C HIS A 163 11.51 -13.70 -17.21
N HIS A 164 11.28 -14.55 -16.20
CA HIS A 164 12.23 -15.59 -15.82
C HIS A 164 12.53 -16.58 -16.94
N VAL A 165 11.59 -16.80 -17.86
CA VAL A 165 11.73 -17.73 -18.99
C VAL A 165 12.29 -17.06 -20.24
N SER A 166 11.97 -15.78 -20.49
CA SER A 166 12.21 -15.12 -21.79
C SER A 166 13.40 -14.17 -21.84
N PHE A 167 13.91 -13.65 -20.72
CA PHE A 167 15.02 -12.68 -20.72
C PHE A 167 16.29 -13.23 -20.03
N LYS A 168 17.41 -13.22 -20.77
CA LYS A 168 18.76 -13.55 -20.24
C LYS A 168 19.09 -12.66 -19.04
N SER A 169 19.08 -13.28 -17.84
CA SER A 169 19.75 -13.00 -16.55
C SER A 169 19.96 -11.56 -16.02
N ASN A 170 19.57 -10.49 -16.71
CA ASN A 170 19.74 -9.11 -16.23
C ASN A 170 18.50 -8.64 -15.50
N LYS A 171 18.09 -9.37 -14.46
CA LYS A 171 17.14 -8.88 -13.48
C LYS A 171 17.89 -7.94 -12.52
N GLY A 172 17.85 -6.65 -12.83
CA GLY A 172 17.92 -5.65 -11.77
C GLY A 172 16.58 -5.64 -11.04
N GLN A 173 16.56 -6.15 -9.82
CA GLN A 173 15.47 -6.07 -8.84
C GLN A 173 14.53 -4.88 -9.04
N GLU A 174 13.21 -5.09 -8.95
CA GLU A 174 12.16 -4.06 -8.91
C GLU A 174 12.55 -2.80 -9.68
N GLN A 175 12.44 -2.82 -11.01
CA GLN A 175 12.77 -1.66 -11.83
C GLN A 175 11.77 -0.55 -11.52
N ASP A 176 12.12 0.31 -10.57
CA ASP A 176 11.44 1.59 -10.41
C ASP A 176 11.78 2.41 -11.65
N THR A 177 10.83 2.47 -12.56
CA THR A 177 10.96 3.22 -13.80
C THR A 177 11.04 4.71 -13.47
N LEU A 178 11.85 5.43 -14.24
CA LEU A 178 11.91 6.88 -14.20
C LEU A 178 10.80 7.45 -15.08
N MET A 179 10.75 6.97 -16.32
CA MET A 179 9.81 7.39 -17.35
C MET A 179 9.64 6.26 -18.36
N THR A 180 8.52 6.27 -19.06
CA THR A 180 8.19 5.28 -20.09
C THR A 180 8.28 5.92 -21.45
N TYR A 181 9.05 5.32 -22.34
CA TYR A 181 9.14 5.72 -23.74
C TYR A 181 8.18 4.85 -24.55
N ALA A 182 7.29 5.48 -25.31
CA ALA A 182 6.27 4.80 -26.08
C ALA A 182 6.51 4.95 -27.57
N ASP A 183 6.41 3.84 -28.30
CA ASP A 183 6.26 3.82 -29.75
C ASP A 183 4.80 3.52 -30.09
N ILE A 184 4.13 4.48 -30.71
CA ILE A 184 2.69 4.49 -30.92
C ILE A 184 2.40 4.51 -32.41
N LEU A 185 1.76 3.44 -32.90
CA LEU A 185 1.29 3.36 -34.27
C LEU A 185 -0.14 3.89 -34.34
N VAL A 186 -0.36 4.95 -35.11
CA VAL A 186 -1.63 5.67 -35.21
C VAL A 186 -2.19 5.59 -36.63
N SER A 187 -3.48 5.30 -36.78
CA SER A 187 -4.21 5.43 -38.04
C SER A 187 -4.66 6.89 -38.23
N VAL A 188 -4.22 7.52 -39.32
CA VAL A 188 -4.54 8.94 -39.61
C VAL A 188 -5.84 9.07 -40.41
N SER A 189 -6.25 8.02 -41.12
CA SER A 189 -7.50 7.98 -41.88
C SER A 189 -8.00 6.55 -41.96
N GLU A 190 -9.27 6.34 -41.65
CA GLU A 190 -9.95 5.04 -41.79
C GLU A 190 -10.05 4.60 -43.25
N GLN A 191 -10.07 5.54 -44.19
CA GLN A 191 -10.30 5.25 -45.61
C GLN A 191 -9.00 4.91 -46.39
N ASN A 192 -7.84 5.43 -45.96
CA ASN A 192 -6.59 5.35 -46.75
C ASN A 192 -5.50 4.45 -46.11
N ASP A 193 -5.83 3.67 -45.07
CA ASP A 193 -4.91 2.83 -44.27
C ASP A 193 -3.56 3.49 -43.91
N ARG A 194 -3.54 4.83 -43.85
CA ARG A 194 -2.33 5.60 -43.62
C ARG A 194 -1.97 5.52 -42.15
N LYS A 195 -0.96 4.70 -41.84
CA LYS A 195 -0.44 4.51 -40.49
C LYS A 195 0.85 5.30 -40.26
N GLU A 196 0.94 5.95 -39.13
CA GLU A 196 2.09 6.77 -38.74
C GLU A 196 2.62 6.35 -37.39
N LEU A 197 3.94 6.27 -37.27
CA LEU A 197 4.61 5.90 -36.04
C LEU A 197 5.08 7.18 -35.34
N TYR A 198 4.58 7.38 -34.13
CA TYR A 198 5.01 8.42 -33.21
C TYR A 198 5.81 7.79 -32.07
N THR A 199 6.86 8.45 -31.62
CA THR A 199 7.66 8.00 -30.49
C THR A 199 7.94 9.15 -29.55
N GLY A 200 7.92 8.91 -28.25
CA GLY A 200 8.10 9.96 -27.25
C GLY A 200 7.98 9.44 -25.83
N TYR A 201 8.21 10.31 -24.84
CA TYR A 201 8.06 9.94 -23.44
C TYR A 201 6.65 10.19 -22.94
N VAL A 202 6.04 9.19 -22.30
CA VAL A 202 4.71 9.28 -21.71
C VAL A 202 4.80 10.08 -20.41
N VAL A 203 4.07 11.18 -20.34
CA VAL A 203 3.98 12.04 -19.15
C VAL A 203 2.67 11.81 -18.40
N ASP A 204 1.56 11.79 -19.13
CA ASP A 204 0.23 11.60 -18.55
C ASP A 204 -0.69 10.91 -19.56
N TYR A 205 -1.90 10.55 -19.11
CA TYR A 205 -2.94 9.93 -19.92
C TYR A 205 -4.33 10.17 -19.34
N ASP A 206 -5.34 10.19 -20.20
CA ASP A 206 -6.75 10.24 -19.80
C ASP A 206 -7.42 8.89 -20.04
N LEU A 207 -8.35 8.54 -19.16
CA LEU A 207 -9.22 7.37 -19.28
C LEU A 207 -10.58 7.79 -19.82
N LYS A 208 -11.23 6.89 -20.55
CA LYS A 208 -12.63 7.12 -20.94
C LYS A 208 -13.50 7.21 -19.70
N SER A 209 -14.45 8.15 -19.71
CA SER A 209 -15.35 8.36 -18.59
C SER A 209 -16.34 7.21 -18.40
N ASP A 210 -16.77 6.57 -19.49
CA ASP A 210 -17.76 5.49 -19.46
C ASP A 210 -17.12 4.14 -19.13
N ASP A 211 -15.87 3.94 -19.53
CA ASP A 211 -15.11 2.72 -19.29
C ASP A 211 -13.67 3.07 -18.90
N ILE A 212 -13.39 3.06 -17.60
CA ILE A 212 -12.08 3.34 -17.02
C ILE A 212 -10.99 2.34 -17.43
N THR A 213 -11.35 1.21 -18.03
CA THR A 213 -10.37 0.26 -18.57
C THR A 213 -9.81 0.71 -19.92
N GLN A 214 -10.49 1.64 -20.59
CA GLN A 214 -10.10 2.16 -21.89
C GLN A 214 -9.38 3.50 -21.77
N LEU A 215 -8.34 3.63 -22.59
CA LEU A 215 -7.58 4.86 -22.74
C LEU A 215 -8.34 5.83 -23.65
N ASP A 216 -8.32 7.11 -23.33
CA ASP A 216 -8.87 8.19 -24.17
C ASP A 216 -7.76 9.00 -24.82
N LYS A 217 -6.76 9.45 -24.04
CA LYS A 217 -5.65 10.26 -24.55
C LYS A 217 -4.32 9.85 -23.93
N ILE A 218 -3.24 10.05 -24.68
CA ILE A 218 -1.86 9.93 -24.19
C ILE A 218 -1.13 11.24 -24.44
N TYR A 219 -0.45 11.74 -23.42
CA TYR A 219 0.38 12.94 -23.47
C TYR A 219 1.85 12.55 -23.58
N LEU A 220 2.48 12.95 -24.67
CA LEU A 220 3.88 12.67 -24.99
C LEU A 220 4.72 13.96 -24.98
N ILE A 221 5.95 13.85 -24.52
CA ILE A 221 6.99 14.89 -24.67
C ILE A 221 8.15 14.38 -25.52
N ASP A 222 8.90 15.33 -26.11
CA ASP A 222 10.00 15.06 -27.05
C ASP A 222 9.58 14.10 -28.18
N THR A 223 8.42 14.39 -28.77
CA THR A 223 7.78 13.49 -29.73
C THR A 223 8.47 13.55 -31.09
N HIS A 224 8.63 12.39 -31.70
CA HIS A 224 9.15 12.23 -33.05
C HIS A 224 8.17 11.43 -33.91
N ARG A 225 8.10 11.77 -35.19
CA ARG A 225 7.30 11.07 -36.20
C ARG A 225 8.21 10.45 -37.24
N TYR A 226 7.89 9.24 -37.67
CA TYR A 226 8.65 8.55 -38.72
C TYR A 226 8.00 8.75 -40.08
N LYS A 227 8.70 9.37 -41.02
CA LYS A 227 8.28 9.49 -42.43
C LYS A 227 9.11 8.54 -43.30
N LYS A 228 8.47 7.89 -44.28
CA LYS A 228 9.20 7.18 -45.33
C LYS A 228 10.11 8.18 -46.05
N LYS A 229 11.36 7.80 -46.34
CA LYS A 229 12.21 8.59 -47.24
C LYS A 229 11.53 8.62 -48.60
N GLU A 230 11.21 9.81 -49.10
CA GLU A 230 10.84 9.97 -50.50
C GLU A 230 12.08 9.56 -51.31
N LYS A 231 11.93 8.58 -52.22
CA LYS A 231 12.96 8.35 -53.23
C LYS A 231 13.01 9.65 -54.03
N ASN A 232 14.09 10.41 -53.92
CA ASN A 232 14.34 11.54 -54.80
C ASN A 232 14.46 10.97 -56.22
N ILE A 233 13.35 10.94 -56.97
CA ILE A 233 13.36 10.72 -58.40
C ILE A 233 13.87 12.03 -58.99
N TYR A 234 15.19 12.21 -59.02
CA TYR A 234 15.78 13.23 -59.85
C TYR A 234 15.47 12.89 -61.30
N LYS A 235 14.70 13.77 -61.96
CA LYS A 235 14.60 13.82 -63.42
C LYS A 235 16.00 14.06 -63.98
N LYS A 236 16.69 12.97 -64.34
CA LYS A 236 17.69 12.79 -65.41
C LYS A 236 18.69 11.70 -65.02
N GLY A 237 18.40 10.47 -65.43
CA GLY A 237 19.36 9.59 -66.11
C GLY A 237 20.73 9.29 -65.48
N VAL A 238 20.92 9.38 -64.17
CA VAL A 238 22.13 8.85 -63.52
C VAL A 238 21.73 8.02 -62.30
N GLU A 239 21.88 6.71 -62.44
CA GLU A 239 21.76 5.76 -61.34
C GLU A 239 22.77 6.12 -60.25
N SER A 240 22.27 6.66 -59.14
CA SER A 240 23.07 6.77 -57.93
C SER A 240 23.22 5.37 -57.36
N LYS A 241 24.46 4.84 -57.38
CA LYS A 241 24.83 3.58 -56.73
C LYS A 241 24.19 3.51 -55.34
N GLU A 242 23.38 2.48 -55.13
CA GLU A 242 22.68 2.19 -53.89
C GLU A 242 23.70 2.04 -52.75
N VAL A 243 23.89 3.09 -51.97
CA VAL A 243 24.30 2.93 -50.58
C VAL A 243 23.06 2.39 -49.88
N GLU A 244 23.07 1.10 -49.54
CA GLU A 244 22.01 0.45 -48.77
C GLU A 244 21.51 1.40 -47.67
N PRO A 245 20.24 1.83 -47.68
CA PRO A 245 19.74 2.68 -46.64
C PRO A 245 19.68 1.86 -45.35
N LYS A 246 20.71 1.98 -44.50
CA LYS A 246 20.75 1.36 -43.15
C LYS A 246 19.52 1.71 -42.28
N GLN A 247 18.73 2.70 -42.68
CA GLN A 247 17.47 3.08 -42.04
C GLN A 247 16.39 3.40 -43.09
N SER A 248 15.25 2.68 -43.02
CA SER A 248 14.13 2.76 -43.96
C SER A 248 13.24 4.01 -43.78
N ARG A 249 13.39 4.77 -42.68
CA ARG A 249 12.54 5.91 -42.33
C ARG A 249 13.34 7.04 -41.68
N ASN A 250 12.96 8.29 -41.97
CA ASN A 250 13.50 9.47 -41.30
C ASN A 250 12.71 9.75 -40.01
N ARG A 251 13.43 9.99 -38.91
CA ARG A 251 12.87 10.44 -37.64
C ARG A 251 12.83 11.97 -37.62
N LEU A 252 11.63 12.54 -37.65
CA LEU A 252 11.41 14.00 -37.63
C LEU A 252 10.86 14.40 -36.27
N LYS A 253 11.45 15.40 -35.63
CA LYS A 253 10.92 15.94 -34.37
C LYS A 253 9.61 16.68 -34.64
N VAL A 254 8.59 16.42 -33.82
CA VAL A 254 7.33 17.16 -33.86
C VAL A 254 7.53 18.43 -33.01
N PRO A 255 7.30 19.63 -33.56
CA PRO A 255 7.43 20.86 -32.78
C PRO A 255 6.32 20.95 -31.71
N GLY A 256 6.65 21.56 -30.57
CA GLY A 256 5.74 21.75 -29.43
C GLY A 256 6.24 21.09 -28.14
N ASP A 257 5.67 21.52 -27.01
CA ASP A 257 6.07 21.05 -25.68
C ASP A 257 5.36 19.75 -25.28
N ILE A 258 4.07 19.64 -25.62
CA ILE A 258 3.22 18.49 -25.32
C ILE A 258 2.52 18.06 -26.59
N PHE A 259 2.60 16.78 -26.91
CA PHE A 259 1.90 16.16 -28.02
C PHE A 259 0.82 15.22 -27.49
N VAL A 260 -0.42 15.43 -27.93
CA VAL A 260 -1.58 14.68 -27.44
C VAL A 260 -2.08 13.74 -28.52
N LEU A 261 -2.13 12.44 -28.22
CA LEU A 261 -2.68 11.42 -29.10
C LEU A 261 -4.02 10.94 -28.59
N ASN A 262 -5.01 10.89 -29.48
CA ASN A 262 -6.28 10.24 -29.20
C ASN A 262 -6.11 8.72 -29.30
N ALA A 263 -6.43 8.02 -28.22
CA ALA A 263 -6.30 6.57 -28.13
C ALA A 263 -7.22 5.82 -29.08
N LYS A 264 -8.34 6.42 -29.54
CA LYS A 264 -9.23 5.84 -30.56
C LYS A 264 -8.49 5.51 -31.86
N ASN A 265 -7.44 6.27 -32.18
CA ASN A 265 -6.69 6.13 -33.42
C ASN A 265 -5.43 5.26 -33.24
N ILE A 266 -5.16 4.77 -32.03
CA ILE A 266 -3.97 3.96 -31.74
C ILE A 266 -4.25 2.53 -32.17
N VAL A 267 -3.43 2.03 -33.10
CA VAL A 267 -3.46 0.64 -33.57
C VAL A 267 -2.64 -0.24 -32.65
N ASN A 268 -1.42 0.19 -32.30
CA ASN A 268 -0.49 -0.57 -31.47
C ASN A 268 0.37 0.37 -30.61
N LEU A 269 0.80 -0.17 -29.47
CA LEU A 269 1.63 0.51 -28.49
C LEU A 269 2.77 -0.42 -28.06
N ASN A 270 4.01 0.02 -28.22
CA ASN A 270 5.18 -0.62 -27.64
C ASN A 270 5.76 0.29 -26.56
N LEU A 271 6.09 -0.27 -25.40
CA LEU A 271 6.55 0.50 -24.24
C LEU A 271 7.95 0.05 -23.82
N THR A 272 8.85 1.02 -23.70
CA THR A 272 10.21 0.83 -23.20
C THR A 272 10.35 1.56 -21.87
N TYR A 273 10.67 0.80 -20.81
CA TYR A 273 10.83 1.32 -19.46
C TYR A 273 12.27 1.75 -19.21
N ILE A 274 12.47 3.02 -18.86
CA ILE A 274 13.80 3.54 -18.56
C ILE A 274 14.05 3.41 -17.05
N PRO A 275 15.05 2.62 -16.61
CA PRO A 275 15.31 2.42 -15.19
C PRO A 275 15.87 3.69 -14.55
N SER A 276 15.40 4.00 -13.34
CA SER A 276 15.94 5.13 -12.58
C SER A 276 17.25 4.74 -11.86
N VAL A 277 18.38 5.24 -12.36
CA VAL A 277 19.70 5.09 -11.69
C VAL A 277 19.68 5.71 -10.30
N LYS A 278 19.03 6.88 -10.14
CA LYS A 278 18.90 7.58 -8.85
C LYS A 278 18.16 6.74 -7.79
N LYS A 279 17.04 6.11 -8.16
CA LYS A 279 16.28 5.26 -7.22
C LYS A 279 17.07 4.01 -6.84
N LYS A 280 17.86 3.43 -7.76
CA LYS A 280 18.77 2.32 -7.45
C LYS A 280 19.78 2.72 -6.36
N ILE A 281 20.42 3.88 -6.50
CA ILE A 281 21.36 4.42 -5.51
C ILE A 281 20.67 4.68 -4.16
N GLU A 282 19.47 5.27 -4.16
CA GLU A 282 18.71 5.51 -2.93
C GLU A 282 18.30 4.20 -2.22
N LYS A 283 17.95 3.17 -2.97
CA LYS A 283 17.59 1.86 -2.45
C LYS A 283 18.79 1.17 -1.82
N GLU A 284 19.95 1.22 -2.47
CA GLU A 284 21.22 0.73 -1.92
C GLU A 284 21.57 1.47 -0.62
N LYS A 285 21.37 2.80 -0.56
CA LYS A 285 21.55 3.58 0.67
C LYS A 285 20.58 3.16 1.79
N LYS A 286 19.30 2.93 1.47
CA LYS A 286 18.28 2.45 2.43
C LYS A 286 18.59 1.05 2.94
N GLU A 287 18.98 0.14 2.05
CA GLU A 287 19.43 -1.20 2.43
C GLU A 287 20.67 -1.13 3.33
N ALA A 288 21.67 -0.32 2.98
CA ALA A 288 22.85 -0.12 3.81
C ALA A 288 22.50 0.44 5.20
N LYS A 289 21.58 1.42 5.29
CA LYS A 289 21.11 1.95 6.57
C LYS A 289 20.40 0.86 7.40
N LYS A 290 19.55 0.05 6.76
CA LYS A 290 18.87 -1.08 7.41
C LYS A 290 19.86 -2.13 7.93
N GLN A 291 20.86 -2.48 7.12
CA GLN A 291 21.92 -3.42 7.51
C GLN A 291 22.76 -2.89 8.68
N ARG A 292 23.08 -1.58 8.71
CA ARG A 292 23.75 -0.95 9.86
C ARG A 292 22.93 -1.05 11.14
N VAL A 293 21.62 -0.83 11.07
CA VAL A 293 20.72 -0.97 12.23
C VAL A 293 20.69 -2.42 12.71
N PHE A 294 20.57 -3.38 11.79
CA PHE A 294 20.58 -4.81 12.12
C PHE A 294 21.91 -5.27 12.74
N SER A 295 23.04 -4.79 12.22
CA SER A 295 24.35 -5.07 12.81
C SER A 295 24.46 -4.50 14.23
N LYS A 296 23.95 -3.29 14.49
CA LYS A 296 23.89 -2.72 15.85
C LYS A 296 23.02 -3.56 16.79
N ILE A 297 21.88 -4.07 16.32
CA ILE A 297 21.02 -4.96 17.11
C ILE A 297 21.78 -6.25 17.45
N GLN A 298 22.49 -6.85 16.50
CA GLN A 298 23.26 -8.08 16.73
C GLN A 298 24.42 -7.86 17.72
N ILE A 299 25.14 -6.74 17.62
CA ILE A 299 26.18 -6.36 18.57
C ILE A 299 25.57 -6.11 19.96
N GLY A 300 24.47 -5.36 20.03
CA GLY A 300 23.76 -5.11 21.29
C GLY A 300 23.28 -6.40 21.96
N TYR A 301 22.80 -7.36 21.17
CA TYR A 301 22.45 -8.70 21.63
C TYR A 301 23.65 -9.46 22.22
N LEU A 302 24.80 -9.45 21.53
CA LEU A 302 26.01 -10.11 22.04
C LEU A 302 26.46 -9.50 23.37
N ILE A 303 26.48 -8.16 23.46
CA ILE A 303 26.82 -7.45 24.70
C ILE A 303 25.82 -7.82 25.81
N PHE A 304 24.52 -7.84 25.49
CA PHE A 304 23.48 -8.17 26.45
C PHE A 304 23.64 -9.59 27.01
N ILE A 305 23.89 -10.59 26.16
CA ILE A 305 24.11 -11.98 26.62
C ILE A 305 25.34 -12.07 27.50
N VAL A 306 26.44 -11.44 27.11
CA VAL A 306 27.66 -11.43 27.93
C VAL A 306 27.37 -10.81 29.31
N LEU A 307 26.62 -9.70 29.34
CA LEU A 307 26.21 -9.06 30.59
C LEU A 307 25.30 -9.95 31.44
N VAL A 308 24.33 -10.65 30.83
CA VAL A 308 23.48 -11.62 31.53
C VAL A 308 24.32 -12.74 32.14
N ILE A 309 25.26 -13.31 31.38
CA ILE A 309 26.19 -14.34 31.87
C ILE A 309 27.00 -13.79 33.05
N LEU A 310 27.59 -12.60 32.92
CA LEU A 310 28.38 -11.98 33.98
C LEU A 310 27.55 -11.75 35.25
N ILE A 311 26.32 -11.23 35.14
CA ILE A 311 25.43 -11.02 36.28
C ILE A 311 25.16 -12.34 37.01
N HIS A 312 24.89 -13.44 36.29
CA HIS A 312 24.54 -14.71 36.91
C HIS A 312 25.72 -15.38 37.61
N PHE A 313 26.95 -15.19 37.11
CA PHE A 313 28.16 -15.78 37.69
C PHE A 313 28.83 -14.91 38.76
N PHE A 314 28.79 -13.59 38.59
CA PHE A 314 29.42 -12.61 39.49
C PHE A 314 28.41 -11.91 40.42
N TYR A 315 27.23 -12.49 40.63
CA TYR A 315 26.15 -11.90 41.43
C TYR A 315 26.59 -11.48 42.85
N LYS A 316 27.48 -12.25 43.50
CA LYS A 316 28.04 -11.91 44.82
C LYS A 316 28.92 -10.66 44.78
N PHE A 317 29.73 -10.52 43.74
CA PHE A 317 30.59 -9.35 43.57
C PHE A 317 29.77 -8.08 43.29
N LEU A 318 28.59 -8.25 42.67
CA LEU A 318 27.63 -7.17 42.40
C LEU A 318 26.68 -6.90 43.58
N ASN A 319 26.86 -7.56 44.74
CA ASN A 319 25.98 -7.48 45.91
C ASN A 319 24.48 -7.78 45.59
N LEU A 320 24.22 -8.62 44.57
CA LEU A 320 22.85 -8.98 44.17
C LEU A 320 22.19 -9.98 45.13
N ASP A 321 22.98 -10.57 46.02
CA ASP A 321 22.54 -11.44 47.11
C ASP A 321 21.79 -10.69 48.23
N GLN A 322 21.80 -9.36 48.22
CA GLN A 322 21.04 -8.50 49.14
C GLN A 322 19.81 -7.84 48.49
N THR A 323 19.50 -8.20 47.24
CA THR A 323 18.40 -7.59 46.47
C THR A 323 17.13 -8.45 46.51
N ILE A 324 16.05 -7.98 45.89
CA ILE A 324 14.79 -8.73 45.73
C ILE A 324 15.00 -10.07 44.98
N LEU A 325 16.12 -10.21 44.25
CA LEU A 325 16.52 -11.44 43.56
C LEU A 325 17.48 -12.31 44.40
N SER A 326 17.69 -12.01 45.69
CA SER A 326 18.57 -12.76 46.58
C SER A 326 18.24 -14.24 46.59
N ASP A 327 16.95 -14.56 46.74
CA ASP A 327 16.47 -15.93 46.84
C ASP A 327 16.74 -16.70 45.56
N TYR A 328 16.56 -16.06 44.40
CA TYR A 328 16.95 -16.61 43.11
C TYR A 328 18.47 -16.92 43.07
N PHE A 329 19.32 -15.93 43.38
CA PHE A 329 20.75 -16.11 43.21
C PHE A 329 21.39 -17.04 44.24
N ILE A 330 20.84 -17.15 45.46
CA ILE A 330 21.38 -17.99 46.54
C ILE A 330 20.85 -19.42 46.45
N SER A 331 19.53 -19.59 46.20
CA SER A 331 18.89 -20.91 46.30
C SER A 331 19.09 -21.79 45.07
N ILE A 332 19.30 -21.20 43.90
CA ILE A 332 19.34 -21.93 42.64
C ILE A 332 20.74 -22.47 42.36
N SER A 333 20.80 -23.75 41.99
CA SER A 333 22.03 -24.43 41.59
C SER A 333 22.65 -23.82 40.32
N PHE A 334 23.93 -24.07 40.09
CA PHE A 334 24.63 -23.68 38.86
C PHE A 334 23.84 -24.04 37.58
N TRP A 335 23.28 -25.25 37.54
CA TRP A 335 22.50 -25.73 36.40
C TRP A 335 21.18 -24.97 36.20
N GLY A 336 20.50 -24.59 37.28
CA GLY A 336 19.30 -23.76 37.19
C GLY A 336 19.57 -22.37 36.63
N LYS A 337 20.70 -21.75 37.02
CA LYS A 337 21.14 -20.47 36.45
C LYS A 337 21.45 -20.59 34.95
N LEU A 338 22.11 -21.69 34.57
CA LEU A 338 22.45 -21.97 33.18
C LEU A 338 21.18 -22.18 32.32
N LEU A 339 20.15 -22.86 32.85
CA LEU A 339 18.84 -22.99 32.20
C LEU A 339 18.15 -21.64 31.99
N VAL A 340 18.22 -20.74 32.97
CA VAL A 340 17.65 -19.38 32.86
C VAL A 340 18.37 -18.58 31.78
N ILE A 341 19.70 -18.66 31.71
CA ILE A 341 20.48 -18.02 30.65
C ILE A 341 20.07 -18.57 29.27
N PHE A 342 19.91 -19.89 29.12
CA PHE A 342 19.47 -20.48 27.85
C PHE A 342 18.05 -20.08 27.46
N PHE A 343 17.14 -19.99 28.43
CA PHE A 343 15.77 -19.54 28.17
C PHE A 343 15.75 -18.07 27.72
N ILE A 344 16.45 -17.19 28.43
CA ILE A 344 16.58 -15.77 28.06
C ILE A 344 17.21 -15.63 26.67
N ASN A 345 18.26 -16.40 26.39
CA ASN A 345 18.90 -16.43 25.09
C ASN A 345 17.90 -16.81 23.96
N GLN A 346 17.15 -17.90 24.14
CA GLN A 346 16.17 -18.34 23.15
C GLN A 346 15.03 -17.33 22.93
N LEU A 347 14.59 -16.67 24.00
CA LEU A 347 13.58 -15.61 23.92
C LEU A 347 14.07 -14.42 23.10
N ILE A 348 15.31 -13.99 23.31
CA ILE A 348 15.87 -12.82 22.63
C ILE A 348 16.22 -13.14 21.17
N VAL A 349 16.72 -14.34 20.87
CA VAL A 349 17.08 -14.79 19.52
C VAL A 349 15.90 -14.71 18.53
N LEU A 350 14.65 -14.72 19.01
CA LEU A 350 13.46 -14.48 18.16
C LEU A 350 13.44 -13.07 17.55
N PHE A 351 14.01 -12.09 18.24
CA PHE A 351 14.03 -10.68 17.85
C PHE A 351 15.38 -10.22 17.26
N VAL A 352 16.34 -11.15 17.12
CA VAL A 352 17.66 -10.86 16.55
C VAL A 352 17.70 -11.26 15.07
N PRO A 353 18.11 -10.35 14.16
CA PRO A 353 18.29 -10.69 12.76
C PRO A 353 19.46 -11.67 12.58
N SER A 354 19.29 -12.67 11.71
CA SER A 354 20.33 -13.64 11.39
C SER A 354 20.90 -13.42 9.99
N GLU A 355 22.14 -13.82 9.78
CA GLU A 355 22.80 -13.73 8.48
C GLU A 355 22.26 -14.80 7.53
N GLY A 356 21.73 -14.36 6.38
CA GLY A 356 21.29 -15.25 5.31
C GLY A 356 22.44 -15.77 4.45
N LYS A 357 22.13 -16.69 3.52
CA LYS A 357 23.10 -17.22 2.55
C LYS A 357 23.76 -16.12 1.68
N ASP A 358 23.12 -14.96 1.57
CA ASP A 358 23.57 -13.78 0.82
C ASP A 358 24.44 -12.82 1.67
N LYS A 359 24.89 -13.24 2.86
CA LYS A 359 25.61 -12.39 3.84
C LYS A 359 24.84 -11.12 4.26
N LYS A 360 23.52 -11.09 4.05
CA LYS A 360 22.65 -10.00 4.49
C LYS A 360 21.92 -10.39 5.77
N LEU A 361 21.85 -9.47 6.73
CA LEU A 361 21.07 -9.65 7.95
C LEU A 361 19.59 -9.49 7.63
N ARG A 362 18.78 -10.49 8.01
CA ARG A 362 17.32 -10.49 7.87
C ARG A 362 16.69 -11.27 9.02
N TYR A 363 15.42 -10.98 9.28
CA TYR A 363 14.60 -11.83 10.14
C TYR A 363 14.24 -13.12 9.41
N ASP A 364 14.70 -14.24 9.94
CA ASP A 364 14.42 -15.55 9.37
C ASP A 364 13.09 -16.09 9.91
N PHE A 365 11.99 -15.71 9.24
CA PHE A 365 10.66 -16.17 9.57
C PHE A 365 10.44 -17.67 9.28
N LYS A 366 11.29 -18.30 8.45
CA LYS A 366 11.16 -19.72 8.10
C LYS A 366 11.52 -20.62 9.28
N ASN A 367 12.50 -20.19 10.09
CA ASN A 367 12.98 -20.93 11.25
C ASN A 367 12.31 -20.50 12.58
N ILE A 368 11.33 -19.60 12.55
CA ILE A 368 10.60 -19.18 13.76
C ILE A 368 9.91 -20.35 14.44
N GLY A 369 9.33 -21.29 13.69
CA GLY A 369 8.66 -22.46 14.28
C GLY A 369 9.60 -23.33 15.13
N ILE A 370 10.83 -23.54 14.65
CA ILE A 370 11.87 -24.31 15.35
C ILE A 370 12.37 -23.54 16.59
N ARG A 371 12.50 -22.21 16.49
CA ARG A 371 12.88 -21.38 17.65
C ARG A 371 11.77 -21.33 18.71
N ALA A 372 10.51 -21.25 18.29
CA ALA A 372 9.36 -21.25 19.18
C ALA A 372 9.20 -22.59 19.90
N SER A 373 9.38 -23.72 19.21
CA SER A 373 9.36 -25.03 19.87
C SER A 373 10.50 -25.17 20.89
N GLY A 374 11.70 -24.70 20.55
CA GLY A 374 12.83 -24.61 21.48
C GLY A 374 12.48 -23.79 22.73
N LEU A 375 11.85 -22.63 22.57
CA LEU A 375 11.44 -21.77 23.68
C LEU A 375 10.43 -22.46 24.60
N ILE A 376 9.47 -23.21 24.05
CA ILE A 376 8.51 -23.98 24.85
C ILE A 376 9.23 -25.06 25.67
N ILE A 377 10.16 -25.79 25.06
CA ILE A 377 10.94 -26.84 25.74
C ILE A 377 11.76 -26.24 26.89
N TRP A 378 12.52 -25.17 26.61
CA TRP A 378 13.33 -24.51 27.65
C TRP A 378 12.46 -23.86 28.73
N GLY A 379 11.29 -23.33 28.37
CA GLY A 379 10.32 -22.80 29.32
C GLY A 379 9.75 -23.86 30.26
N ALA A 380 9.41 -25.05 29.74
CA ALA A 380 8.95 -26.18 30.55
C ALA A 380 10.04 -26.66 31.51
N LEU A 381 11.29 -26.76 31.03
CA LEU A 381 12.44 -27.12 31.88
C LEU A 381 12.69 -26.05 32.96
N LEU A 382 12.67 -24.77 32.59
CA LEU A 382 12.83 -23.67 33.54
C LEU A 382 11.73 -23.68 34.59
N PHE A 383 10.48 -23.95 34.20
CA PHE A 383 9.38 -24.05 35.15
C PHE A 383 9.61 -25.19 36.15
N TRP A 384 9.97 -26.38 35.68
CA TRP A 384 10.11 -27.55 36.53
C TRP A 384 11.32 -27.50 37.46
N PHE A 385 12.47 -27.02 36.97
CA PHE A 385 13.74 -27.06 37.68
C PHE A 385 14.08 -25.78 38.42
N VAL A 386 13.46 -24.64 38.07
CA VAL A 386 13.80 -23.33 38.65
C VAL A 386 12.60 -22.70 39.35
N ILE A 387 11.48 -22.50 38.65
CA ILE A 387 10.32 -21.79 39.22
C ILE A 387 9.61 -22.64 40.28
N LYS A 388 9.34 -23.92 39.99
CA LYS A 388 8.62 -24.80 40.92
C LYS A 388 9.36 -24.93 42.28
N PRO A 389 10.68 -25.20 42.35
CA PRO A 389 11.39 -25.22 43.63
C PRO A 389 11.40 -23.88 44.39
N LEU A 390 11.33 -22.75 43.68
CA LEU A 390 11.24 -21.42 44.28
C LEU A 390 9.85 -21.12 44.86
N LEU A 391 8.77 -21.63 44.24
CA LEU A 391 7.38 -21.40 44.69
C LEU A 391 6.95 -22.25 45.89
N TYR A 392 7.59 -23.41 46.09
CA TYR A 392 7.29 -24.34 47.19
C TYR A 392 8.25 -24.18 48.39
N ARG A 393 9.01 -23.09 48.42
CA ARG A 393 9.76 -22.59 49.57
C ARG A 393 9.11 -21.31 50.07
#